data_AF-A0A328V9I6-F1
#
_entry.id   AF-A0A328V9I6-F1
#
_cell.length_a   1.000
_cell.length_b   1.000
_cell.length_c   1.000
_cell.angle_alpha   90.00
_cell.angle_beta   90.00
_cell.angle_gamma   90.00
#
_symmetry.space_group_name_H-M   'P 1'
#
loop_
_entity.id
_entity.type
_entity.pdbx_description
1 polymer ?
#
loop_
_entity_poly.entity_id
_entity_poly.type
_entity_poly.pdbx_seq_one_letter_code
_entity_poly.pdbx_strand_id
1 'polypeptide(L)'
;MFLTEAGRLLDQQAESMVKRAVERYCAGELSYEAYQEIIEQVSKQEAQQGAALGEMAARNRVFDLAQRLLDQAQEHARQLQLIEAKTQLEQERRKTEDLLSGLLQQYTDELQQCAQQIKNDLASTTEALIEQTRQLADQVVLQRFQEAREQLERAIREQEEQRPAREAMRTASERLMRQEREYRRHQWRIWCSIGLGLGVALVLLISLFFAPPLWIVASGATIAVALLASAALWRNPIPEERLAAARREIALYQARSGDYATLSEEERRALLLQRIV
;
A
#
# COMPACT_ATOMS: atom_id res chain seq x y z
N MET A 1 37.34 -40.63 -101.34
CA MET A 1 36.21 -40.02 -100.60
C MET A 1 35.20 -41.05 -100.12
N PHE A 2 34.64 -41.90 -101.00
CA PHE A 2 33.65 -42.91 -100.58
C PHE A 2 34.14 -43.94 -99.54
N LEU A 3 35.39 -44.42 -99.63
CA LEU A 3 35.94 -45.38 -98.65
C LEU A 3 36.15 -44.77 -97.25
N THR A 4 36.49 -43.49 -97.19
CA THR A 4 36.69 -42.75 -95.92
C THR A 4 35.37 -42.40 -95.25
N GLU A 5 34.30 -42.14 -96.02
CA GLU A 5 32.95 -41.93 -95.46
C GLU A 5 32.29 -43.25 -95.03
N ALA A 6 32.47 -44.33 -95.79
CA ALA A 6 32.00 -45.65 -95.40
C ALA A 6 32.67 -46.15 -94.11
N GLY A 7 33.99 -45.96 -93.98
CA GLY A 7 34.70 -46.27 -92.73
C GLY A 7 34.18 -45.47 -91.53
N ARG A 8 33.94 -44.17 -91.71
CA ARG A 8 33.41 -43.30 -90.65
C ARG A 8 31.99 -43.65 -90.22
N LEU A 9 31.13 -44.09 -91.15
CA LEU A 9 29.77 -44.52 -90.84
C LEU A 9 29.74 -45.88 -90.10
N LEU A 10 30.68 -46.78 -90.44
CA LEU A 10 30.84 -48.06 -89.74
C LEU A 10 31.37 -47.84 -88.33
N ASP A 11 32.38 -46.97 -88.16
CA ASP A 11 32.89 -46.55 -86.83
C ASP A 11 31.76 -45.99 -85.94
N GLN A 12 30.87 -45.18 -86.51
CA GLN A 12 29.70 -44.63 -85.80
C GLN A 12 28.67 -45.70 -85.42
N GLN A 13 28.51 -46.72 -86.25
CA GLN A 13 27.60 -47.83 -85.97
C GLN A 13 28.14 -48.70 -84.83
N ALA A 14 29.44 -49.05 -84.85
CA ALA A 14 30.10 -49.77 -83.77
C ALA A 14 30.06 -48.97 -82.46
N GLU A 15 30.37 -47.67 -82.51
CA GLU A 15 30.27 -46.77 -81.35
C GLU A 15 28.84 -46.75 -80.78
N SER A 16 27.81 -46.65 -81.63
CA SER A 16 26.41 -46.64 -81.18
C SER A 16 25.98 -47.96 -80.52
N MET A 17 26.46 -49.10 -81.03
CA MET A 17 26.13 -50.42 -80.49
C MET A 17 26.84 -50.66 -79.16
N VAL A 18 28.12 -50.31 -79.06
CA VAL A 18 28.88 -50.38 -77.80
C VAL A 18 28.27 -49.46 -76.76
N LYS A 19 27.93 -48.22 -77.14
CA LYS A 19 27.25 -47.28 -76.25
C LYS A 19 25.94 -47.83 -75.70
N ARG A 20 25.08 -48.37 -76.58
CA ARG A 20 23.80 -48.96 -76.17
C ARG A 20 23.97 -50.21 -75.30
N ALA A 21 25.00 -51.01 -75.55
CA ALA A 21 25.33 -52.17 -74.71
C ALA A 21 25.79 -51.75 -73.31
N VAL A 22 26.66 -50.73 -73.23
CA VAL A 22 27.12 -50.15 -71.96
C VAL A 22 25.96 -49.54 -71.18
N GLU A 23 25.09 -48.75 -71.83
CA GLU A 23 23.91 -48.13 -71.19
C GLU A 23 22.99 -49.19 -70.55
N ARG A 24 22.68 -50.27 -71.29
CA ARG A 24 21.83 -51.35 -70.79
C ARG A 24 22.49 -52.17 -69.68
N TYR A 25 23.80 -52.39 -69.76
CA TYR A 25 24.56 -53.05 -68.70
C TYR A 25 24.56 -52.21 -67.42
N CYS A 26 24.82 -50.91 -67.51
CA CYS A 26 24.79 -49.99 -66.38
C CYS A 26 23.39 -49.84 -65.76
N ALA A 27 22.34 -49.97 -66.57
CA ALA A 27 20.95 -50.01 -66.10
C ALA A 27 20.56 -51.35 -65.44
N GLY A 28 21.43 -52.37 -65.46
CA GLY A 28 21.14 -53.71 -64.94
C GLY A 28 20.22 -54.55 -65.81
N GLU A 29 19.92 -54.11 -67.04
CA GLU A 29 19.06 -54.82 -68.00
C GLU A 29 19.79 -55.94 -68.76
N LEU A 30 21.12 -55.99 -68.63
CA LEU A 30 22.01 -56.87 -69.36
C LEU A 30 22.99 -57.52 -68.39
N SER A 31 23.13 -58.85 -68.45
CA SER A 31 24.14 -59.55 -67.65
C SER A 31 25.54 -59.25 -68.20
N TYR A 32 26.56 -59.40 -67.36
CA TYR A 32 27.95 -59.21 -67.77
C TYR A 32 28.36 -60.12 -68.93
N GLU A 33 27.88 -61.37 -68.92
CA GLU A 33 28.14 -62.36 -69.97
C GLU A 33 27.54 -61.92 -71.32
N ALA A 34 26.28 -61.46 -71.32
CA ALA A 34 25.63 -60.97 -72.53
C ALA A 34 26.24 -59.65 -73.02
N TYR A 35 26.73 -58.79 -72.11
CA TYR A 35 27.48 -57.59 -72.46
C TYR A 35 28.80 -57.94 -73.15
N GLN A 36 29.59 -58.86 -72.59
CA GLN A 36 30.84 -59.31 -73.19
C GLN A 36 30.62 -59.92 -74.58
N GLU A 37 29.56 -60.71 -74.75
CA GLU A 37 29.23 -61.32 -76.03
C GLU A 37 28.93 -60.27 -77.11
N ILE A 38 28.18 -59.21 -76.78
CA ILE A 38 27.90 -58.10 -77.70
C ILE A 38 29.19 -57.36 -78.06
N ILE A 39 30.07 -57.06 -77.09
CA ILE A 39 31.35 -56.40 -77.35
C ILE A 39 32.27 -57.26 -78.22
N GLU A 40 32.31 -58.57 -78.02
CA GLU A 40 33.06 -59.50 -78.86
C GLU A 40 32.49 -59.61 -80.27
N GLN A 41 31.16 -59.61 -80.43
CA GLN A 41 30.51 -59.62 -81.74
C GLN A 41 30.80 -58.35 -82.54
N VAL A 42 30.71 -57.17 -81.90
CA VAL A 42 31.06 -55.89 -82.52
C VAL A 42 32.56 -55.86 -82.86
N SER A 43 33.43 -56.37 -81.99
CA SER A 43 34.86 -56.47 -82.26
C SER A 43 35.20 -57.36 -83.46
N LYS A 44 34.51 -58.50 -83.61
CA LYS A 44 34.68 -59.42 -84.75
C LYS A 44 34.15 -58.81 -86.05
N GLN A 45 33.05 -58.08 -86.00
CA GLN A 45 32.49 -57.37 -87.16
C GLN A 45 33.41 -56.24 -87.63
N GLU A 46 33.92 -55.43 -86.71
CA GLU A 46 34.94 -54.39 -86.98
C GLU A 46 36.23 -54.99 -87.57
N ALA A 47 36.71 -56.11 -87.03
CA ALA A 47 37.88 -56.79 -87.55
C ALA A 47 37.69 -57.36 -88.97
N GLN A 48 36.51 -57.91 -89.27
CA GLN A 48 36.17 -58.44 -90.61
C GLN A 48 36.03 -57.34 -91.65
N GLN A 49 35.58 -56.15 -91.24
CA GLN A 49 35.35 -55.02 -92.13
C GLN A 49 36.59 -54.12 -92.28
N GLY A 50 37.47 -54.11 -91.27
CA GLY A 50 38.70 -53.30 -91.18
C GLY A 50 39.99 -54.00 -91.62
N ALA A 51 39.95 -54.89 -92.62
CA ALA A 51 41.07 -55.74 -93.07
C ALA A 51 42.44 -55.05 -93.31
N ALA A 52 42.50 -53.71 -93.32
CA ALA A 52 43.73 -52.92 -93.42
C ALA A 52 44.46 -52.63 -92.09
N LEU A 53 43.81 -52.72 -90.91
CA LEU A 53 44.40 -52.35 -89.60
C LEU A 53 44.81 -53.53 -88.70
N GLY A 54 44.46 -54.77 -89.07
CA GLY A 54 44.72 -55.97 -88.29
C GLY A 54 43.69 -56.22 -87.19
N GLU A 55 43.23 -57.47 -87.08
CA GLU A 55 42.14 -57.92 -86.18
C GLU A 55 42.34 -57.53 -84.71
N MET A 56 43.57 -57.60 -84.21
CA MET A 56 43.93 -57.20 -82.84
C MET A 56 43.75 -55.69 -82.60
N ALA A 57 44.04 -54.85 -83.60
CA ALA A 57 43.95 -53.39 -83.44
C ALA A 57 42.50 -52.90 -83.44
N ALA A 58 41.63 -53.51 -84.27
CA ALA A 58 40.19 -53.23 -84.28
C ALA A 58 39.53 -53.66 -82.96
N ARG A 59 39.86 -54.86 -82.46
CA ARG A 59 39.39 -55.36 -81.17
C ARG A 59 39.78 -54.43 -80.01
N ASN A 60 41.06 -54.06 -79.90
CA ASN A 60 41.52 -53.20 -78.80
C ASN A 60 40.81 -51.83 -78.78
N ARG A 61 40.51 -51.25 -79.95
CA ARG A 61 39.76 -49.99 -80.03
C ARG A 61 38.32 -50.09 -79.52
N VAL A 62 37.61 -51.17 -79.87
CA VAL A 62 36.24 -51.41 -79.39
C VAL A 62 36.22 -51.60 -77.88
N PHE A 63 37.20 -52.33 -77.33
CA PHE A 63 37.37 -52.48 -75.88
C PHE A 63 37.70 -51.15 -75.18
N ASP A 64 38.63 -50.36 -75.72
CA ASP A 64 38.98 -49.03 -75.16
C ASP A 64 37.78 -48.09 -75.15
N LEU A 65 36.96 -48.12 -76.21
CA LEU A 65 35.74 -47.32 -76.32
C LEU A 65 34.67 -47.78 -75.32
N ALA A 66 34.48 -49.09 -75.18
CA ALA A 66 33.57 -49.68 -74.20
C ALA A 66 33.98 -49.32 -72.77
N GLN A 67 35.28 -49.38 -72.46
CA GLN A 67 35.81 -49.05 -71.14
C GLN A 67 35.62 -47.57 -70.81
N ARG A 68 35.90 -46.65 -71.75
CA ARG A 68 35.66 -45.22 -71.56
C ARG A 68 34.19 -44.89 -71.31
N LEU A 69 33.28 -45.51 -72.07
CA LEU A 69 31.84 -45.30 -71.89
C LEU A 69 31.35 -45.88 -70.57
N LEU A 70 31.89 -47.01 -70.14
CA LEU A 70 31.59 -47.61 -68.85
C LEU A 70 32.06 -46.70 -67.70
N ASP A 71 33.29 -46.18 -67.77
CA ASP A 71 33.83 -45.25 -66.79
C ASP A 71 32.98 -43.97 -66.68
N GLN A 72 32.55 -43.41 -67.83
CA GLN A 72 31.65 -42.26 -67.88
C GLN A 72 30.28 -42.56 -67.25
N ALA A 73 29.68 -43.71 -67.57
CA ALA A 73 28.39 -44.11 -67.01
C ALA A 73 28.47 -44.35 -65.49
N GLN A 74 29.56 -44.95 -65.00
CA GLN A 74 29.79 -45.13 -63.57
C GLN A 74 29.98 -43.79 -62.84
N GLU A 75 30.71 -42.86 -63.44
CA GLU A 75 30.90 -41.52 -62.87
C GLU A 75 29.58 -40.74 -62.83
N HIS A 76 28.77 -40.80 -63.88
CA HIS A 76 27.43 -40.22 -63.87
C HIS A 76 26.51 -40.84 -62.81
N ALA A 77 26.54 -42.17 -62.64
CA ALA A 77 25.77 -42.84 -61.60
C ALA A 77 26.20 -42.39 -60.19
N ARG A 78 27.50 -42.25 -59.94
CA ARG A 78 28.02 -41.70 -58.66
C ARG A 78 27.56 -40.27 -58.43
N GLN A 79 27.59 -39.43 -59.45
CA GLN A 79 27.12 -38.04 -59.34
C GLN A 79 25.64 -37.97 -59.01
N LEU A 80 24.80 -38.80 -59.65
CA LEU A 80 23.37 -38.88 -59.34
C LEU A 80 23.14 -39.35 -57.89
N GLN A 81 23.85 -40.37 -57.43
CA GLN A 81 23.77 -40.83 -56.03
C GLN A 81 24.16 -39.72 -55.04
N LEU A 82 25.20 -38.95 -55.34
CA LEU A 82 25.61 -37.82 -54.50
C LEU A 82 24.56 -36.70 -54.49
N ILE A 83 23.91 -36.43 -55.63
CA ILE A 83 22.82 -35.45 -55.72
C ILE A 83 21.63 -35.94 -54.90
N GLU A 84 21.20 -37.19 -55.07
CA GLU A 84 20.08 -37.77 -54.33
C GLU A 84 20.35 -37.75 -52.81
N ALA A 85 21.54 -38.19 -52.37
CA ALA A 85 21.92 -38.16 -50.96
C ALA A 85 21.92 -36.73 -50.39
N LYS A 86 22.40 -35.74 -51.15
CA LYS A 86 22.32 -34.32 -50.75
C LYS A 86 20.89 -33.83 -50.62
N THR A 87 20.03 -34.15 -51.58
CA THR A 87 18.62 -33.75 -51.53
C THR A 87 17.88 -34.37 -50.34
N GLN A 88 18.17 -35.63 -50.00
CA GLN A 88 17.61 -36.27 -48.82
C GLN A 88 18.06 -35.58 -47.53
N LEU A 89 19.36 -35.28 -47.41
CA LEU A 89 19.91 -34.59 -46.25
C LEU A 89 19.32 -33.18 -46.10
N GLU A 90 19.15 -32.44 -47.20
CA GLU A 90 18.48 -31.13 -47.19
C GLU A 90 17.01 -31.23 -46.76
N GLN A 91 16.29 -32.25 -47.21
CA GLN A 91 14.91 -32.48 -46.78
C GLN A 91 14.82 -32.82 -45.30
N GLU A 92 15.71 -33.67 -44.78
CA GLU A 92 15.76 -33.96 -43.35
C GLU A 92 16.13 -32.72 -42.53
N ARG A 93 17.09 -31.91 -42.99
CA ARG A 93 17.42 -30.63 -42.35
C ARG A 93 16.21 -29.72 -42.26
N ARG A 94 15.49 -29.51 -43.36
CA ARG A 94 14.26 -28.70 -43.35
C ARG A 94 13.23 -29.23 -42.37
N LYS A 95 12.97 -30.55 -42.37
CA LYS A 95 12.06 -31.18 -41.40
C LYS A 95 12.52 -30.93 -39.96
N THR A 96 13.81 -31.04 -39.66
CA THR A 96 14.34 -30.77 -38.32
C THR A 96 14.24 -29.30 -37.94
N GLU A 97 14.50 -28.38 -38.87
CA GLU A 97 14.37 -26.94 -38.65
C GLU A 97 12.91 -26.53 -38.42
N ASP A 98 11.98 -27.10 -39.18
CA ASP A 98 10.54 -26.89 -39.00
C ASP A 98 10.05 -27.44 -37.64
N LEU A 99 10.52 -28.62 -37.23
CA LEU A 99 10.21 -29.17 -35.91
C LEU A 99 10.81 -28.33 -34.77
N LEU A 100 12.06 -27.88 -34.92
CA LEU A 100 12.73 -27.04 -33.93
C LEU A 100 12.04 -25.68 -33.81
N SER A 101 11.69 -25.05 -34.93
CA SER A 101 10.96 -23.77 -34.92
C SER A 101 9.56 -23.93 -34.30
N GLY A 102 8.84 -25.02 -34.60
CA GLY A 102 7.57 -25.34 -33.96
C GLY A 102 7.69 -25.52 -32.44
N LEU A 103 8.70 -26.28 -31.97
CA LEU A 103 8.96 -26.46 -30.54
C LEU A 103 9.35 -25.14 -29.86
N LEU A 104 10.21 -24.34 -30.49
CA LEU A 104 10.60 -23.03 -29.96
C LEU A 104 9.38 -22.11 -29.85
N GLN A 105 8.52 -22.09 -30.87
CA GLN A 105 7.29 -21.29 -30.84
C GLN A 105 6.36 -21.73 -29.70
N GLN A 106 6.18 -23.04 -29.53
CA GLN A 106 5.39 -23.58 -28.43
C GLN A 106 5.97 -23.17 -27.07
N TYR A 107 7.28 -23.33 -26.87
CA TYR A 107 7.94 -22.89 -25.63
C TYR A 107 7.81 -21.38 -25.40
N THR A 108 7.90 -20.56 -26.45
CA THR A 108 7.70 -19.11 -26.30
C THR A 108 6.28 -18.77 -25.91
N ASP A 109 5.29 -19.46 -26.48
CA ASP A 109 3.87 -19.25 -26.17
C ASP A 109 3.56 -19.70 -24.74
N GLU A 110 4.09 -20.85 -24.29
CA GLU A 110 3.98 -21.33 -22.92
C GLU A 110 4.62 -20.36 -21.91
N LEU A 111 5.81 -19.84 -22.22
CA LEU A 111 6.48 -18.84 -21.38
C LEU A 111 5.69 -17.53 -21.30
N GLN A 112 5.11 -17.07 -22.42
CA GLN A 112 4.25 -15.89 -22.42
C GLN A 112 2.98 -16.11 -21.61
N GLN A 113 2.35 -17.29 -21.71
CA GLN A 113 1.18 -17.64 -20.90
C GLN A 113 1.51 -17.66 -19.41
N CYS A 114 2.62 -18.30 -19.02
CA CYS A 114 3.10 -18.31 -17.63
C CYS A 114 3.38 -16.89 -17.12
N ALA A 115 4.06 -16.06 -17.91
CA ALA A 115 4.34 -14.67 -17.55
C ALA A 115 3.05 -13.85 -17.36
N GLN A 116 2.06 -14.06 -18.22
CA GLN A 116 0.76 -13.39 -18.14
C GLN A 116 -0.05 -13.86 -16.93
N GLN A 117 -0.02 -15.15 -16.60
CA GLN A 117 -0.64 -15.70 -15.39
C GLN A 117 -0.02 -15.09 -14.14
N ILE A 118 1.31 -15.11 -14.02
CA ILE A 118 2.03 -14.49 -12.89
C ILE A 118 1.66 -13.01 -12.76
N LYS A 119 1.56 -12.28 -13.87
CA LYS A 119 1.17 -10.87 -13.86
C LYS A 119 -0.26 -10.67 -13.34
N ASN A 120 -1.21 -11.50 -13.78
CA ASN A 120 -2.60 -11.43 -13.35
C ASN A 120 -2.76 -11.82 -11.87
N ASP A 121 -2.03 -12.85 -11.42
CA ASP A 121 -2.00 -13.28 -10.03
C ASP A 121 -1.40 -12.19 -9.13
N LEU A 122 -0.30 -11.57 -9.55
CA LEU A 122 0.28 -10.42 -8.86
C LEU A 122 -0.70 -9.23 -8.82
N ALA A 123 -1.35 -8.89 -9.93
CA ALA A 123 -2.34 -7.83 -9.95
C ALA A 123 -3.49 -8.10 -8.95
N SER A 124 -4.10 -9.29 -9.03
CA SER A 124 -5.21 -9.65 -8.13
C SER A 124 -4.80 -9.71 -6.66
N THR A 125 -3.61 -10.22 -6.34
CA THR A 125 -3.10 -10.24 -4.96
C THR A 125 -2.77 -8.85 -4.44
N THR A 126 -2.20 -7.97 -5.27
CA THR A 126 -1.94 -6.58 -4.88
C THR A 126 -3.23 -5.80 -4.66
N GLU A 127 -4.24 -5.98 -5.52
CA GLU A 127 -5.57 -5.37 -5.35
C GLU A 127 -6.24 -5.85 -4.06
N ALA A 128 -6.21 -7.16 -3.79
CA ALA A 128 -6.74 -7.73 -2.56
C ALA A 128 -6.04 -7.18 -1.30
N LEU A 129 -4.70 -7.04 -1.33
CA LEU A 129 -3.94 -6.45 -0.23
C LEU A 129 -4.25 -4.96 -0.03
N ILE A 130 -4.43 -4.20 -1.12
CA ILE A 130 -4.84 -2.79 -1.05
C ILE A 130 -6.23 -2.67 -0.45
N GLU A 131 -7.19 -3.49 -0.85
CA GLU A 131 -8.53 -3.49 -0.26
C GLU A 131 -8.50 -3.89 1.22
N GLN A 132 -7.73 -4.92 1.59
CA GLN A 132 -7.59 -5.35 2.97
C GLN A 132 -6.97 -4.25 3.85
N THR A 133 -5.91 -3.60 3.37
CA THR A 133 -5.26 -2.49 4.08
C THR A 133 -6.16 -1.28 4.19
N ARG A 134 -6.96 -0.98 3.15
CA ARG A 134 -7.99 0.07 3.19
C ARG A 134 -9.07 -0.23 4.23
N GLN A 135 -9.59 -1.45 4.27
CA GLN A 135 -10.59 -1.86 5.27
C GLN A 135 -10.04 -1.77 6.69
N LEU A 136 -8.79 -2.21 6.92
CA LEU A 136 -8.13 -2.08 8.21
C LEU A 136 -7.94 -0.61 8.61
N ALA A 137 -7.52 0.24 7.66
CA ALA A 137 -7.38 1.67 7.90
C ALA A 137 -8.72 2.31 8.27
N ASP A 138 -9.79 2.00 7.53
CA ASP A 138 -11.14 2.49 7.81
C ASP A 138 -11.65 2.02 9.19
N GLN A 139 -11.40 0.76 9.56
CA GLN A 139 -11.73 0.23 10.89
C GLN A 139 -10.99 0.96 12.00
N VAL A 140 -9.67 1.17 11.85
CA VAL A 140 -8.87 1.91 12.84
C VAL A 140 -9.34 3.35 12.96
N VAL A 141 -9.63 4.02 11.85
CA VAL A 141 -10.14 5.39 11.83
C VAL A 141 -11.49 5.46 12.56
N LEU A 142 -12.42 4.55 12.24
CA LEU A 142 -13.72 4.49 12.92
C LEU A 142 -13.57 4.23 14.42
N GLN A 143 -12.72 3.29 14.84
CA GLN A 143 -12.45 3.04 16.25
C GLN A 143 -11.90 4.28 16.95
N ARG A 144 -10.93 4.98 16.34
CA ARG A 144 -10.38 6.22 16.91
C ARG A 144 -11.43 7.31 17.03
N PHE A 145 -12.32 7.46 16.05
CA PHE A 145 -13.43 8.41 16.14
C PHE A 145 -14.44 8.03 17.22
N GLN A 146 -14.73 6.74 17.39
CA GLN A 146 -15.59 6.25 18.47
C GLN A 146 -14.96 6.49 19.84
N GLU A 147 -13.69 6.14 20.03
CA GLU A 147 -12.93 6.42 21.26
C GLU A 147 -12.94 7.91 21.59
N ALA A 148 -12.64 8.77 20.61
CA ALA A 148 -12.64 10.23 20.79
C ALA A 148 -14.04 10.75 21.14
N ARG A 149 -15.08 10.21 20.50
CA ARG A 149 -16.47 10.56 20.81
C ARG A 149 -16.86 10.13 22.22
N GLU A 150 -16.50 8.91 22.64
CA GLU A 150 -16.76 8.45 24.00
C GLU A 150 -16.00 9.27 25.04
N GLN A 151 -14.75 9.64 24.78
CA GLN A 151 -13.98 10.52 25.65
C GLN A 151 -14.65 11.90 25.78
N LEU A 152 -15.13 12.46 24.66
CA LEU A 152 -15.84 13.73 24.66
C LEU A 152 -17.18 13.61 25.40
N GLU A 153 -17.95 12.55 25.19
CA GLU A 153 -19.20 12.30 25.91
C GLU A 153 -18.97 12.10 27.41
N ARG A 154 -17.89 11.41 27.82
CA ARG A 154 -17.49 11.30 29.24
C ARG A 154 -17.12 12.65 29.82
N ALA A 155 -16.31 13.44 29.12
CA ALA A 155 -15.95 14.79 29.57
C ALA A 155 -17.18 15.72 29.69
N ILE A 156 -18.15 15.59 28.78
CA ILE A 156 -19.43 16.32 28.87
C ILE A 156 -20.21 15.86 30.10
N ARG A 157 -20.35 14.55 30.33
CA ARG A 157 -21.06 14.02 31.51
C ARG A 157 -20.40 14.46 32.82
N GLU A 158 -19.08 14.39 32.92
CA GLU A 158 -18.33 14.90 34.08
C GLU A 158 -18.57 16.39 34.30
N GLN A 159 -18.61 17.19 33.22
CA GLN A 159 -18.96 18.60 33.32
C GLN A 159 -20.41 18.80 33.77
N GLU A 160 -21.36 18.02 33.24
CA GLU A 160 -22.77 18.10 33.59
C GLU A 160 -23.04 17.67 35.04
N GLU A 161 -22.34 16.66 35.56
CA GLU A 161 -22.37 16.29 36.98
C GLU A 161 -21.86 17.41 37.90
N GLN A 162 -20.89 18.20 37.42
CA GLN A 162 -20.35 19.34 38.17
C GLN A 162 -21.20 20.61 38.06
N ARG A 163 -22.04 20.76 37.03
CA ARG A 163 -22.94 21.92 36.86
C ARG A 163 -23.82 22.21 38.09
N PRO A 164 -24.55 21.25 38.69
CA PRO A 164 -25.38 21.55 39.85
C PRO A 164 -24.55 22.02 41.06
N ALA A 165 -23.33 21.50 41.24
CA ALA A 165 -22.43 21.95 42.29
C ALA A 165 -21.94 23.39 42.05
N ARG A 166 -21.63 23.77 40.80
CA ARG A 166 -21.25 25.13 40.43
C ARG A 166 -22.40 26.12 40.58
N GLU A 167 -23.62 25.74 40.23
CA GLU A 167 -24.83 26.57 40.41
C GLU A 167 -25.19 26.73 41.89
N ALA A 168 -25.11 25.66 42.69
CA ALA A 168 -25.27 25.71 44.13
C ALA A 168 -24.20 26.61 44.79
N MET A 169 -22.95 26.52 44.34
CA MET A 169 -21.87 27.40 44.80
C MET A 169 -22.16 28.88 44.47
N ARG A 170 -22.60 29.20 43.25
CA ARG A 170 -22.96 30.58 42.85
C ARG A 170 -24.09 31.13 43.70
N THR A 171 -25.15 30.36 43.90
CA THR A 171 -26.28 30.80 44.72
C THR A 171 -25.91 30.94 46.20
N ALA A 172 -25.07 30.04 46.74
CA ALA A 172 -24.57 30.13 48.11
C ALA A 172 -23.64 31.34 48.31
N SER A 173 -22.72 31.60 47.37
CA SER A 173 -21.81 32.75 47.43
C SER A 173 -22.54 34.08 47.33
N GLU A 174 -23.58 34.17 46.48
CA GLU A 174 -24.46 35.33 46.42
C GLU A 174 -25.20 35.58 47.75
N ARG A 175 -25.72 34.52 48.39
CA ARG A 175 -26.37 34.63 49.71
C ARG A 175 -25.39 35.13 50.77
N LEU A 176 -24.17 34.61 50.78
CA LEU A 176 -23.13 35.06 51.71
C LEU A 176 -22.74 36.52 51.47
N MET A 177 -22.57 36.93 50.21
CA MET A 177 -22.24 38.32 49.88
C MET A 177 -23.33 39.29 50.34
N ARG A 178 -24.61 38.87 50.31
CA ARG A 178 -25.71 39.66 50.89
C ARG A 178 -25.62 39.72 52.41
N GLN A 179 -25.41 38.59 53.08
CA GLN A 179 -25.29 38.52 54.55
C GLN A 179 -24.08 39.32 55.07
N GLU A 180 -22.93 39.27 54.41
CA GLU A 180 -21.76 40.07 54.79
C GLU A 180 -22.01 41.57 54.64
N ARG A 181 -22.71 42.00 53.60
CA ARG A 181 -23.07 43.42 53.43
C ARG A 181 -23.99 43.89 54.54
N GLU A 182 -24.97 43.07 54.93
CA GLU A 182 -25.88 43.38 56.04
C GLU A 182 -25.15 43.42 57.38
N TYR A 183 -24.24 42.47 57.63
CA TYR A 183 -23.41 42.46 58.82
C TYR A 183 -22.47 43.66 58.89
N ARG A 184 -21.77 44.01 57.80
CA ARG A 184 -20.91 45.22 57.75
C ARG A 184 -21.71 46.50 57.99
N ARG A 185 -22.92 46.61 57.42
CA ARG A 185 -23.83 47.74 57.67
C ARG A 185 -24.28 47.79 59.13
N HIS A 186 -24.56 46.65 59.74
CA HIS A 186 -24.94 46.56 61.15
C HIS A 186 -23.77 46.95 62.05
N GLN A 187 -22.58 46.39 61.84
CA GLN A 187 -21.37 46.81 62.56
C GLN A 187 -21.13 48.30 62.42
N TRP A 188 -21.22 48.87 61.22
CA TRP A 188 -21.06 50.31 61.02
C TRP A 188 -22.10 51.13 61.81
N ARG A 189 -23.35 50.67 61.85
CA ARG A 189 -24.40 51.29 62.69
C ARG A 189 -24.08 51.19 64.19
N ILE A 190 -23.55 50.06 64.66
CA ILE A 190 -23.08 49.92 66.04
C ILE A 190 -21.98 50.94 66.32
N TRP A 191 -20.93 50.99 65.50
CA TRP A 191 -19.82 51.95 65.67
C TRP A 191 -20.29 53.40 65.65
N CYS A 192 -21.16 53.77 64.71
CA CYS A 192 -21.76 55.10 64.66
C CYS A 192 -22.62 55.38 65.91
N SER A 193 -23.35 54.40 66.43
CA SER A 193 -24.16 54.55 67.65
C SER A 193 -23.31 54.68 68.92
N ILE A 194 -22.18 53.95 69.01
CA ILE A 194 -21.21 54.07 70.09
C ILE A 194 -20.57 55.47 70.04
N GLY A 195 -20.20 55.94 68.85
CA GLY A 195 -19.66 57.30 68.66
C GLY A 195 -20.66 58.39 69.02
N LEU A 196 -21.92 58.27 68.60
CA LEU A 196 -23.00 59.17 69.01
C LEU A 196 -23.24 59.14 70.53
N GLY A 197 -23.26 57.95 71.13
CA GLY A 197 -23.43 57.77 72.58
C GLY A 197 -22.31 58.44 73.38
N LEU A 198 -21.06 58.26 72.97
CA LEU A 198 -19.91 58.95 73.56
C LEU A 198 -20.01 60.48 73.40
N GLY A 199 -20.42 60.96 72.24
CA GLY A 199 -20.63 62.39 71.99
C GLY A 199 -21.70 62.99 72.89
N VAL A 200 -22.85 62.33 73.02
CA VAL A 200 -23.94 62.75 73.91
C VAL A 200 -23.50 62.71 75.37
N ALA A 201 -22.79 61.66 75.79
CA ALA A 201 -22.25 61.55 77.15
C ALA A 201 -21.27 62.68 77.47
N LEU A 202 -20.38 63.05 76.53
CA LEU A 202 -19.45 64.17 76.68
C LEU A 202 -20.18 65.51 76.83
N VAL A 203 -21.20 65.75 75.99
CA VAL A 203 -22.02 66.98 76.05
C VAL A 203 -22.78 67.05 77.37
N LEU A 204 -23.35 65.94 77.85
CA LEU A 204 -23.98 65.85 79.17
C LEU A 204 -22.98 66.12 80.30
N LEU A 205 -21.76 65.60 80.20
CA LEU A 205 -20.69 65.84 81.19
C LEU A 205 -20.31 67.33 81.24
N ILE A 206 -20.09 67.95 80.08
CA ILE A 206 -19.75 69.38 79.99
C ILE A 206 -20.89 70.22 80.56
N SER A 207 -22.13 69.93 80.18
CA SER A 207 -23.28 70.72 80.63
C SER A 207 -23.60 70.53 82.13
N LEU A 208 -23.26 69.39 82.72
CA LEU A 208 -23.27 69.15 84.17
C LEU A 208 -22.32 70.10 84.92
N PHE A 209 -21.18 70.46 84.32
CA PHE A 209 -20.19 71.37 84.94
C PHE A 209 -20.59 72.85 84.87
N PHE A 210 -21.47 73.25 83.94
CA PHE A 210 -21.72 74.67 83.63
C PHE A 210 -23.09 75.22 84.07
N ALA A 211 -24.04 74.43 84.60
CA ALA A 211 -25.31 74.96 85.10
C ALA A 211 -26.03 74.07 86.15
N PRO A 212 -26.29 74.50 87.40
CA PRO A 212 -27.27 73.86 88.30
C PRO A 212 -28.56 74.72 88.39
N PRO A 213 -29.82 74.18 88.40
CA PRO A 213 -30.26 72.94 89.03
C PRO A 213 -31.52 72.27 88.39
N LEU A 214 -31.49 71.78 87.14
CA LEU A 214 -32.63 71.06 86.51
C LEU A 214 -32.31 69.64 85.98
N TRP A 215 -31.15 69.10 86.34
CA TRP A 215 -30.57 67.92 85.68
C TRP A 215 -31.19 66.57 86.02
N ILE A 216 -31.85 66.44 87.16
CA ILE A 216 -32.21 65.11 87.69
C ILE A 216 -33.35 64.46 86.88
N VAL A 217 -34.27 65.26 86.32
CA VAL A 217 -35.42 64.73 85.57
C VAL A 217 -35.11 64.57 84.08
N ALA A 218 -34.33 65.47 83.47
CA ALA A 218 -33.92 65.36 82.08
C ALA A 218 -32.89 64.23 81.86
N SER A 219 -32.02 63.96 82.84
CA SER A 219 -31.04 62.87 82.77
C SER A 219 -31.70 61.48 82.83
N GLY A 220 -32.73 61.28 83.66
CA GLY A 220 -33.44 60.00 83.73
C GLY A 220 -34.12 59.59 82.42
N ALA A 221 -34.83 60.52 81.77
CA ALA A 221 -35.51 60.26 80.50
C ALA A 221 -34.52 60.01 79.34
N THR A 222 -33.43 60.78 79.28
CA THR A 222 -32.39 60.60 78.25
C THR A 222 -31.63 59.29 78.44
N ILE A 223 -31.34 58.88 79.67
CA ILE A 223 -30.74 57.57 79.98
C ILE A 223 -31.69 56.44 79.57
N ALA A 224 -32.98 56.55 79.87
CA ALA A 224 -33.96 55.53 79.48
C ALA A 224 -34.11 55.38 77.96
N VAL A 225 -34.16 56.50 77.22
CA VAL A 225 -34.19 56.50 75.74
C VAL A 225 -32.89 55.95 75.16
N ALA A 226 -31.73 56.30 75.74
CA ALA A 226 -30.44 55.76 75.32
C ALA A 226 -30.33 54.25 75.57
N LEU A 227 -30.83 53.75 76.70
CA LEU A 227 -30.85 52.31 77.02
C LEU A 227 -31.79 51.55 76.08
N LEU A 228 -32.96 52.09 75.76
CA LEU A 228 -33.90 51.46 74.82
C LEU A 228 -33.37 51.48 73.37
N ALA A 229 -32.77 52.58 72.92
CA ALA A 229 -32.14 52.67 71.61
C ALA A 229 -30.93 51.72 71.50
N SER A 230 -30.11 51.63 72.55
CA SER A 230 -29.00 50.67 72.67
C SER A 230 -29.51 49.22 72.58
N ALA A 231 -30.52 48.86 73.37
CA ALA A 231 -31.07 47.50 73.34
C ALA A 231 -31.64 47.11 71.96
N ALA A 232 -32.24 48.05 71.23
CA ALA A 232 -32.73 47.82 69.86
C ALA A 232 -31.60 47.69 68.83
N LEU A 233 -30.51 48.45 68.97
CA LEU A 233 -29.33 48.40 68.10
C LEU A 233 -28.50 47.12 68.29
N TRP A 234 -28.41 46.61 69.53
CA TRP A 234 -27.65 45.40 69.86
C TRP A 234 -28.36 44.09 69.47
N ARG A 235 -29.63 44.16 69.02
CA ARG A 235 -30.30 43.00 68.45
C ARG A 235 -29.69 42.70 67.08
N ASN A 236 -28.67 41.84 67.10
CA ASN A 236 -27.93 41.43 65.92
C ASN A 236 -28.87 40.63 65.00
N PRO A 237 -29.21 41.11 63.79
CA PRO A 237 -30.14 40.41 62.91
C PRO A 237 -29.52 39.12 62.36
N ILE A 238 -28.19 38.99 62.41
CA ILE A 238 -27.46 37.83 61.91
C ILE A 238 -26.38 37.44 62.93
N PRO A 239 -26.51 36.30 63.63
CA PRO A 239 -25.46 35.81 64.52
C PRO A 239 -24.21 35.40 63.73
N GLU A 240 -23.03 35.68 64.27
CA GLU A 240 -21.73 35.38 63.64
C GLU A 240 -21.56 33.89 63.31
N GLU A 241 -22.16 33.02 64.12
CA GLU A 241 -22.18 31.57 63.91
C GLU A 241 -22.86 31.19 62.58
N ARG A 242 -23.89 31.93 62.15
CA ARG A 242 -24.56 31.68 60.85
C ARG A 242 -23.69 32.12 59.67
N LEU A 243 -22.92 33.20 59.83
CA LEU A 243 -21.94 33.63 58.82
C LEU A 243 -20.78 32.63 58.69
N ALA A 244 -20.27 32.13 59.82
CA ALA A 244 -19.24 31.09 59.82
C ALA A 244 -19.74 29.78 59.18
N ALA A 245 -20.96 29.35 59.51
CA ALA A 245 -21.58 28.18 58.90
C ALA A 245 -21.77 28.33 57.38
N ALA A 246 -22.24 29.50 56.91
CA ALA A 246 -22.40 29.78 55.49
C ALA A 246 -21.06 29.80 54.73
N ARG A 247 -19.98 30.32 55.35
CA ARG A 247 -18.61 30.26 54.79
C ARG A 247 -18.13 28.82 54.64
N ARG A 248 -18.34 27.98 55.66
CA ARG A 248 -18.00 26.55 55.62
C ARG A 248 -18.79 25.81 54.54
N GLU A 249 -20.06 26.12 54.35
CA GLU A 249 -20.90 25.51 53.31
C GLU A 249 -20.36 25.82 51.90
N ILE A 250 -19.98 27.07 51.62
CA ILE A 250 -19.37 27.48 50.35
C ILE A 250 -18.02 26.78 50.12
N ALA A 251 -17.18 26.68 51.15
CA ALA A 251 -15.90 25.99 51.06
C ALA A 251 -16.07 24.49 50.70
N LEU A 252 -17.14 23.84 51.18
CA LEU A 252 -17.47 22.46 50.82
C LEU A 252 -17.95 22.33 49.36
N TYR A 253 -18.75 23.29 48.86
CA TYR A 253 -19.17 23.30 47.46
C TYR A 253 -17.99 23.59 46.50
N GLN A 254 -17.09 24.52 46.86
CA GLN A 254 -15.87 24.83 46.08
C GLN A 254 -14.92 23.64 45.96
N ALA A 255 -14.81 22.81 47.00
CA ALA A 255 -14.02 21.59 46.95
C ALA A 255 -14.64 20.52 46.04
N ARG A 256 -15.97 20.50 45.89
CA ARG A 256 -16.70 19.54 45.05
C ARG A 256 -16.85 19.97 43.58
N SER A 257 -16.81 21.28 43.29
CA SER A 257 -17.00 21.81 41.93
C SER A 257 -15.75 21.74 41.03
N GLY A 258 -14.61 21.32 41.58
CA GLY A 258 -13.31 21.30 40.90
C GLY A 258 -12.59 22.66 40.86
N ASP A 259 -13.26 23.75 41.25
CA ASP A 259 -12.71 25.11 41.21
C ASP A 259 -11.58 25.33 42.24
N TYR A 260 -11.46 24.43 43.24
CA TYR A 260 -10.37 24.43 44.20
C TYR A 260 -8.98 24.31 43.53
N ALA A 261 -8.89 23.61 42.38
CA ALA A 261 -7.65 23.46 41.62
C ALA A 261 -7.24 24.72 40.83
N THR A 262 -8.17 25.67 40.63
CA THR A 262 -7.89 26.95 39.96
C THR A 262 -7.61 28.10 40.92
N LEU A 263 -7.83 27.91 42.21
CA LEU A 263 -7.54 28.92 43.24
C LEU A 263 -6.04 29.05 43.51
N SER A 264 -5.60 30.27 43.82
CA SER A 264 -4.23 30.56 44.25
C SER A 264 -3.90 29.86 45.58
N GLU A 265 -2.62 29.57 45.86
CA GLU A 265 -2.24 28.88 47.10
C GLU A 265 -2.69 29.61 48.37
N GLU A 266 -2.75 30.93 48.34
CA GLU A 266 -3.20 31.76 49.47
C GLU A 266 -4.69 31.59 49.74
N GLU A 267 -5.51 31.55 48.68
CA GLU A 267 -6.96 31.32 48.77
C GLU A 267 -7.28 29.88 49.24
N ARG A 268 -6.51 28.89 48.79
CA ARG A 268 -6.62 27.51 49.27
C ARG A 268 -6.34 27.40 50.77
N ARG A 269 -5.30 28.09 51.25
CA ARG A 269 -4.95 28.12 52.67
C ARG A 269 -6.03 28.83 53.51
N ALA A 270 -6.61 29.92 53.00
CA ALA A 270 -7.71 30.62 53.66
C ALA A 270 -8.97 29.74 53.79
N LEU A 271 -9.31 28.97 52.75
CA LEU A 271 -10.44 28.03 52.77
C LEU A 271 -10.21 26.83 53.69
N LEU A 272 -8.98 26.30 53.74
CA LEU A 272 -8.61 25.24 54.69
C LEU A 272 -8.72 25.72 56.14
N LEU A 273 -8.28 26.94 56.43
CA LEU A 273 -8.42 27.54 57.75
C LEU A 273 -9.89 27.76 58.13
N GLN A 274 -10.75 28.19 57.19
CA GLN A 274 -12.20 28.31 57.41
C GLN A 274 -12.90 26.97 57.66
N ARG A 275 -12.33 25.85 57.21
CA ARG A 275 -12.88 24.49 57.43
C ARG A 275 -12.49 23.91 58.79
N ILE A 276 -11.34 24.31 59.34
CA ILE A 276 -10.79 23.80 60.61
C ILE A 276 -11.31 24.58 61.82
N VAL A 277 -11.47 25.91 61.69
CA VAL A 277 -11.99 26.80 62.74
C VAL A 277 -13.49 26.81 62.73
#